data_AF-A0AAN5DFD4-F1
#
_entry.id   AF-A0AAN5DFD4-F1
#
_cell.length_a   1.000
_cell.length_b   1.000
_cell.length_c   1.000
_cell.angle_alpha   90.00
_cell.angle_beta   90.00
_cell.angle_gamma   90.00
#
_symmetry.space_group_name_H-M   'P 1'
#
loop_
_entity.id
_entity.type
_entity.pdbx_description
1 polymer ?
#
loop_
_entity_poly.entity_id
_entity_poly.type
_entity_poly.pdbx_seq_one_letter_code
_entity_poly.pdbx_strand_id
1 'polypeptide(L)'
;MRAIGLVLFFCAVYIMADPIPDRFFGRFKIDRSENFDEFLSGKGVGFFARQIIKLASVTKELTKGSYPGSYTLENLSWKKNVRYDFLLGEPFSGEALDSTEFEITFTFEDGEVTEHHARHDNPDITTETYHYTMSADNKELIMKMTNNGITCKRYFKRQHS
;
A
#
# COMPACT_ATOMS: atom_id res chain seq x y z
N MET A 1 -51.50 -24.53 -19.80
CA MET A 1 -50.09 -24.57 -19.36
C MET A 1 -49.24 -23.73 -20.32
N ARG A 2 -48.83 -22.53 -19.90
CA ARG A 2 -47.77 -21.75 -20.56
C ARG A 2 -46.98 -21.07 -19.44
N ALA A 3 -45.81 -21.62 -19.14
CA ALA A 3 -44.87 -21.02 -18.19
C ALA A 3 -44.10 -19.92 -18.93
N ILE A 4 -44.27 -18.67 -18.49
CA ILE A 4 -43.48 -17.53 -18.94
C ILE A 4 -42.21 -17.54 -18.10
N GLY A 5 -41.07 -17.88 -18.72
CA GLY A 5 -39.77 -17.86 -18.08
C GLY A 5 -39.31 -16.43 -17.81
N LEU A 6 -39.14 -16.09 -16.53
CA LEU A 6 -38.51 -14.85 -16.08
C LEU A 6 -37.00 -14.99 -16.28
N VAL A 7 -36.46 -14.35 -17.32
CA VAL A 7 -35.00 -14.21 -17.48
C VAL A 7 -34.54 -13.04 -16.62
N LEU A 8 -34.00 -13.35 -15.45
CA LEU A 8 -33.31 -12.37 -14.59
C LEU A 8 -31.96 -12.04 -15.23
N PHE A 9 -31.90 -10.90 -15.91
CA PHE A 9 -30.66 -10.32 -16.38
C PHE A 9 -29.93 -9.70 -15.19
N PHE A 10 -29.10 -10.49 -14.49
CA PHE A 10 -28.14 -9.95 -13.54
C PHE A 10 -27.07 -9.21 -14.32
N CYS A 11 -27.34 -7.94 -14.62
CA CYS A 11 -26.32 -7.02 -15.11
C CYS A 11 -25.38 -6.75 -13.93
N ALA A 12 -24.31 -7.52 -13.82
CA ALA A 12 -23.22 -7.20 -12.89
C ALA A 12 -22.68 -5.82 -13.29
N VAL A 13 -22.97 -4.80 -12.48
CA VAL A 13 -22.36 -3.49 -12.61
C VAL A 13 -20.90 -3.68 -12.22
N TYR A 14 -20.02 -3.84 -13.23
CA TYR A 14 -18.59 -3.72 -13.03
C TYR A 14 -18.31 -2.26 -12.71
N ILE A 15 -18.17 -1.94 -11.42
CA ILE A 15 -17.58 -0.69 -10.98
C ILE A 15 -16.13 -0.78 -11.44
N MET A 16 -15.77 -0.10 -12.53
CA MET A 16 -14.37 0.08 -12.88
C MET A 16 -13.77 0.97 -11.79
N ALA A 17 -12.86 0.41 -10.99
CA ALA A 17 -12.08 1.21 -10.05
C ALA A 17 -11.36 2.32 -10.81
N ASP A 18 -11.35 3.53 -10.25
CA ASP A 18 -10.63 4.64 -10.87
C ASP A 18 -9.13 4.29 -10.97
N PRO A 19 -8.48 4.54 -12.12
CA PRO A 19 -7.07 4.22 -12.28
C PRO A 19 -6.22 5.14 -11.39
N ILE A 20 -5.06 4.63 -10.95
CA ILE A 20 -4.11 5.44 -10.19
C ILE A 20 -3.64 6.63 -11.07
N PRO A 21 -3.78 7.89 -10.60
CA PRO A 21 -3.37 9.05 -11.37
C PRO A 21 -1.86 9.10 -11.62
N ASP A 22 -1.45 9.65 -12.76
CA ASP A 22 -0.05 9.66 -13.20
C ASP A 22 0.93 10.29 -12.19
N ARG A 23 0.45 11.21 -11.34
CA ARG A 23 1.25 11.82 -10.27
C ARG A 23 1.77 10.83 -9.23
N PHE A 24 1.18 9.64 -9.09
CA PHE A 24 1.68 8.63 -8.17
C PHE A 24 2.83 7.79 -8.76
N PHE A 25 3.03 7.82 -10.08
CA PHE A 25 4.12 7.05 -10.70
C PHE A 25 5.48 7.73 -10.51
N GLY A 26 6.51 6.91 -10.35
CA GLY A 26 7.89 7.32 -10.16
C GLY A 26 8.54 6.74 -8.91
N ARG A 27 9.76 7.22 -8.64
CA ARG A 27 10.58 6.78 -7.51
C ARG A 27 10.50 7.77 -6.36
N PHE A 28 10.31 7.27 -5.15
CA PHE A 28 10.15 8.06 -3.94
C PHE A 28 11.01 7.49 -2.83
N LYS A 29 12.03 8.24 -2.39
CA LYS A 29 12.94 7.82 -1.33
C LYS A 29 12.50 8.41 0.00
N ILE A 30 12.50 7.61 1.05
CA ILE A 30 12.18 8.10 2.40
C ILE A 30 13.08 9.28 2.77
N ASP A 31 12.47 10.36 3.24
CA ASP A 31 13.15 11.60 3.63
C ASP A 31 13.01 11.83 5.14
N ARG A 32 11.77 11.84 5.64
CA ARG A 32 11.48 12.04 7.06
C ARG A 32 10.26 11.25 7.52
N SER A 33 10.04 11.19 8.82
CA SER A 33 8.85 10.57 9.40
C SER A 33 8.42 11.32 10.67
N GLU A 34 7.11 11.44 10.85
CA GLU A 34 6.46 12.02 12.02
C GLU A 34 5.88 10.90 12.88
N ASN A 35 6.12 10.98 14.18
CA ASN A 35 5.59 10.06 15.18
C ASN A 35 5.96 8.56 15.01
N PHE A 36 7.01 8.28 14.24
CA PHE A 36 7.36 6.90 13.88
C PHE A 36 7.93 6.09 15.04
N ASP A 37 8.70 6.70 15.95
CA ASP A 37 9.23 5.98 17.12
C ASP A 37 8.10 5.58 18.08
N GLU A 38 7.16 6.50 18.35
CA GLU A 38 5.99 6.24 19.19
C GLU A 38 5.08 5.19 18.56
N PHE A 39 4.82 5.28 17.26
CA PHE A 39 4.06 4.26 16.52
C PHE A 39 4.69 2.87 16.64
N LEU A 40 6.00 2.75 16.40
CA LEU A 40 6.71 1.48 16.57
C LEU A 40 6.69 1.00 18.02
N SER A 41 6.80 1.91 19.00
CA SER A 41 6.72 1.58 20.42
C SER A 41 5.32 1.07 20.80
N GLY A 42 4.25 1.70 20.28
CA GLY A 42 2.86 1.28 20.47
C GLY A 42 2.55 -0.09 19.85
N LYS A 43 3.27 -0.46 18.79
CA LYS A 43 3.28 -1.82 18.22
C LYS A 43 4.11 -2.84 19.03
N GLY A 44 4.71 -2.44 20.14
CA GLY A 44 5.54 -3.31 20.98
C GLY A 44 6.96 -3.54 20.47
N VAL A 45 7.43 -2.77 19.48
CA VAL A 45 8.80 -2.93 18.95
C VAL A 45 9.81 -2.40 19.97
N GLY A 46 10.78 -3.23 20.36
CA GLY A 46 11.80 -2.88 21.36
C GLY A 46 12.72 -1.73 20.92
N PHE A 47 13.18 -0.92 21.88
CA PHE A 47 13.91 0.34 21.64
C PHE A 47 15.06 0.25 20.63
N PHE A 48 15.94 -0.75 20.77
CA PHE A 48 17.08 -0.93 19.88
C PHE A 48 16.66 -1.26 18.44
N ALA A 49 15.66 -2.13 18.28
CA ALA A 49 15.11 -2.46 16.96
C ALA A 49 14.50 -1.21 16.31
N ARG A 50 13.80 -0.36 17.07
CA ARG A 50 13.27 0.91 16.55
C ARG A 50 14.36 1.83 16.01
N GLN A 51 15.49 1.95 16.71
CA GLN A 51 16.59 2.80 16.23
C GLN A 51 17.14 2.30 14.88
N ILE A 52 17.29 0.99 14.73
CA ILE A 52 17.74 0.37 13.47
C ILE A 52 16.71 0.60 12.35
N ILE A 53 15.41 0.39 12.62
CA ILE A 53 14.34 0.56 11.63
C ILE A 53 14.26 2.02 11.15
N LYS A 54 14.48 3.01 12.03
CA LYS A 54 14.49 4.43 11.64
C LYS A 54 15.65 4.79 10.71
N LEU A 55 16.79 4.10 10.85
CA LEU A 55 17.95 4.30 9.98
C LEU A 55 17.80 3.61 8.62
N ALA A 56 16.82 2.70 8.47
CA ALA A 56 16.60 2.01 7.22
C ALA A 56 16.10 2.96 6.13
N SER A 57 16.88 3.11 5.07
CA SER A 57 16.47 3.79 3.85
C SER A 57 15.63 2.85 2.99
N VAL A 58 14.44 3.31 2.61
CA VAL A 58 13.54 2.62 1.68
C VAL A 58 13.18 3.57 0.53
N THR A 59 13.24 3.08 -0.69
CA THR A 59 12.74 3.75 -1.89
C THR A 59 11.57 2.97 -2.43
N LYS A 60 10.43 3.63 -2.61
CA LYS A 60 9.24 3.07 -3.28
C LYS A 60 9.24 3.50 -4.74
N GLU A 61 8.99 2.58 -5.65
CA GLU A 61 8.84 2.87 -7.07
C GLU A 61 7.52 2.31 -7.55
N LEU A 62 6.60 3.21 -7.94
CA LEU A 62 5.31 2.83 -8.48
C LEU A 62 5.32 3.07 -9.99
N THR A 63 4.97 2.05 -10.76
CA THR A 63 4.91 2.11 -12.23
C THR A 63 3.64 1.46 -12.75
N LYS A 64 3.32 1.74 -14.02
CA LYS A 64 2.30 0.99 -14.75
C LYS A 64 2.84 -0.41 -15.00
N GLY A 65 2.00 -1.42 -14.80
CA GLY A 65 2.37 -2.82 -14.99
C GLY A 65 2.46 -3.21 -16.46
N SER A 66 2.76 -4.48 -16.69
CA SER A 66 3.03 -5.03 -18.04
C SER A 66 1.80 -5.11 -18.94
N TYR A 67 0.59 -5.03 -18.38
CA TYR A 67 -0.67 -5.07 -19.11
C TYR A 67 -1.64 -3.97 -18.68
N PRO A 68 -2.59 -3.54 -19.54
CA PRO A 68 -3.51 -2.46 -19.23
C PRO A 68 -4.27 -2.68 -17.92
N GLY A 69 -4.27 -1.67 -17.04
CA GLY A 69 -4.93 -1.72 -15.74
C GLY A 69 -4.11 -2.33 -14.61
N SER A 70 -2.96 -2.95 -14.90
CA SER A 70 -2.04 -3.44 -13.88
C SER A 70 -1.04 -2.38 -13.43
N TYR A 71 -0.50 -2.59 -12.22
CA TYR A 71 0.48 -1.73 -11.58
C TYR A 71 1.59 -2.55 -10.97
N THR A 72 2.73 -1.91 -10.78
CA THR A 72 3.86 -2.48 -10.06
C THR A 72 4.28 -1.54 -8.95
N LEU A 73 4.44 -2.06 -7.72
CA LEU A 73 5.12 -1.38 -6.63
C LEU A 73 6.40 -2.13 -6.27
N GLU A 74 7.53 -1.45 -6.33
CA GLU A 74 8.81 -1.97 -5.84
C GLU A 74 9.23 -1.23 -4.56
N ASN A 75 9.50 -2.00 -3.51
CA ASN A 75 10.09 -1.53 -2.27
C ASN A 75 11.58 -1.88 -2.29
N LEU A 76 12.42 -0.89 -2.52
CA LEU A 76 13.86 -1.02 -2.65
C LEU A 76 14.56 -0.64 -1.34
N SER A 77 15.47 -1.49 -0.87
CA SER A 77 16.29 -1.20 0.30
C SER A 77 17.71 -1.72 0.11
N TRP A 78 18.62 -1.35 1.00
CA TRP A 78 20.01 -1.83 0.95
C TRP A 78 20.13 -3.35 1.18
N LYS A 79 19.18 -3.95 1.92
CA LYS A 79 19.24 -5.36 2.33
C LYS A 79 18.48 -6.27 1.35
N LYS A 80 17.25 -5.89 1.01
CA LYS A 80 16.35 -6.67 0.16
C LYS A 80 15.43 -5.75 -0.63
N ASN A 81 15.17 -6.11 -1.87
CA ASN A 81 14.12 -5.51 -2.69
C ASN A 81 12.94 -6.46 -2.76
N VAL A 82 11.75 -5.89 -2.78
CA VAL A 82 10.49 -6.60 -2.89
C VAL A 82 9.68 -5.95 -4.00
N ARG A 83 9.03 -6.76 -4.83
CA ARG A 83 8.22 -6.32 -5.96
C ARG A 83 6.82 -6.90 -5.85
N TYR A 84 5.81 -6.05 -6.05
CA TYR A 84 4.41 -6.43 -6.14
C TYR A 84 3.88 -6.04 -7.52
N ASP A 85 3.29 -6.99 -8.23
CA ASP A 85 2.54 -6.77 -9.46
C ASP A 85 1.07 -7.03 -9.13
N PHE A 86 0.21 -6.03 -9.33
CA PHE A 86 -1.15 -6.05 -8.78
C PHE A 86 -2.19 -5.39 -9.69
N LEU A 87 -3.45 -5.75 -9.44
CA LEU A 87 -4.65 -5.09 -9.93
C LEU A 87 -5.38 -4.42 -8.76
N LEU A 88 -6.04 -3.30 -9.01
CA LEU A 88 -6.81 -2.61 -7.97
C LEU A 88 -8.01 -3.48 -7.57
N GLY A 89 -8.21 -3.64 -6.26
CA GLY A 89 -9.30 -4.42 -5.67
C GLY A 89 -9.09 -5.93 -5.68
N GLU A 90 -8.00 -6.44 -6.26
CA GLU A 90 -7.70 -7.88 -6.27
C GLU A 90 -6.64 -8.23 -5.20
N PRO A 91 -6.96 -9.11 -4.24
CA PRO A 91 -6.00 -9.56 -3.24
C PRO A 91 -4.94 -10.49 -3.87
N PHE A 92 -3.70 -10.39 -3.39
CA PHE A 92 -2.60 -11.28 -3.77
C PHE A 92 -1.68 -11.57 -2.58
N SER A 93 -0.90 -12.65 -2.65
CA SER A 93 0.12 -12.93 -1.63
C SER A 93 1.38 -12.12 -1.89
N GLY A 94 1.83 -11.34 -0.89
CA GLY A 94 3.01 -10.51 -0.96
C GLY A 94 3.92 -10.68 0.25
N GLU A 95 5.23 -10.73 0.00
CA GLU A 95 6.25 -10.79 1.05
C GLU A 95 6.68 -9.37 1.46
N ALA A 96 6.75 -9.07 2.75
CA ALA A 96 7.30 -7.80 3.26
C ALA A 96 8.84 -7.81 3.30
N LEU A 97 9.44 -6.65 3.60
CA LEU A 97 10.91 -6.51 3.69
C LEU A 97 11.55 -7.33 4.83
N ASP A 98 10.76 -7.72 5.83
CA ASP A 98 11.18 -8.57 6.94
C ASP A 98 10.90 -10.07 6.70
N SER A 99 10.49 -10.43 5.48
CA SER A 99 10.12 -11.79 5.07
C SER A 99 8.83 -12.35 5.65
N THR A 100 7.99 -11.51 6.24
CA THR A 100 6.62 -11.88 6.60
C THR A 100 5.73 -11.89 5.35
N GLU A 101 4.90 -12.92 5.19
CA GLU A 101 3.90 -12.97 4.10
C GLU A 101 2.56 -12.39 4.55
N PHE A 102 1.92 -11.65 3.65
CA PHE A 102 0.61 -11.04 3.83
C PHE A 102 -0.26 -11.28 2.59
N GLU A 103 -1.57 -11.33 2.79
CA GLU A 103 -2.53 -11.07 1.73
C GLU A 103 -2.65 -9.55 1.59
N ILE A 104 -2.24 -9.01 0.44
CA ILE A 104 -2.18 -7.59 0.16
C ILE A 104 -3.25 -7.23 -0.86
N THR A 105 -3.99 -6.14 -0.61
CA THR A 105 -4.93 -5.56 -1.58
C THR A 105 -4.63 -4.08 -1.75
N PHE A 106 -4.47 -3.62 -3.00
CA PHE A 106 -4.38 -2.20 -3.31
C PHE A 106 -5.73 -1.67 -3.80
N THR A 107 -6.11 -0.47 -3.36
CA THR A 107 -7.28 0.24 -3.92
C THR A 107 -6.92 1.71 -4.19
N PHE A 108 -7.74 2.38 -5.00
CA PHE A 108 -7.64 3.81 -5.22
C PHE A 108 -9.03 4.42 -5.11
N GLU A 109 -9.26 5.18 -4.05
CA GLU A 109 -10.54 5.80 -3.72
C GLU A 109 -10.27 7.18 -3.11
N ASP A 110 -11.14 8.17 -3.37
CA ASP A 110 -11.04 9.52 -2.80
C ASP A 110 -9.69 10.23 -2.97
N GLY A 111 -8.96 9.91 -4.06
CA GLY A 111 -7.66 10.52 -4.37
C GLY A 111 -6.48 9.92 -3.61
N GLU A 112 -6.69 8.79 -2.94
CA GLU A 112 -5.73 8.09 -2.10
C GLU A 112 -5.52 6.65 -2.59
N VAL A 113 -4.26 6.20 -2.64
CA VAL A 113 -3.96 4.78 -2.83
C VAL A 113 -3.89 4.12 -1.46
N THR A 114 -4.63 3.04 -1.23
CA THR A 114 -4.48 2.24 -0.01
C THR A 114 -3.79 0.91 -0.31
N GLU A 115 -3.02 0.44 0.65
CA GLU A 115 -2.35 -0.87 0.64
C GLU A 115 -2.74 -1.58 1.94
N HIS A 116 -3.65 -2.54 1.84
CA HIS A 116 -4.17 -3.29 2.98
C HIS A 116 -3.42 -4.60 3.15
N HIS A 117 -2.90 -4.86 4.35
CA HIS A 117 -2.15 -6.06 4.72
C HIS A 117 -2.96 -6.88 5.70
N ALA A 118 -3.38 -8.08 5.28
CA ALA A 118 -4.02 -9.08 6.12
C ALA A 118 -3.09 -10.29 6.33
N ARG A 119 -3.09 -10.84 7.54
CA ARG A 119 -2.31 -12.05 7.86
C ARG A 119 -3.16 -13.29 7.70
N HIS A 120 -2.66 -14.29 6.97
CA HIS A 120 -3.35 -15.56 6.77
C HIS A 120 -3.35 -16.44 8.03
N ASP A 121 -2.33 -16.31 8.88
CA ASP A 121 -2.10 -17.17 10.04
C ASP A 121 -2.88 -16.77 11.30
N ASN A 122 -3.33 -15.51 11.39
CA ASN A 122 -4.10 -15.03 12.53
C ASN A 122 -4.96 -13.79 12.17
N PRO A 123 -6.25 -13.98 11.86
CA PRO A 123 -7.17 -12.89 11.52
C PRO A 123 -7.46 -11.94 12.70
N ASP A 124 -7.11 -12.32 13.93
CA ASP A 124 -7.25 -11.47 15.12
C ASP A 124 -6.06 -10.49 15.28
N ILE A 125 -4.97 -10.67 14.53
CA ILE A 125 -3.88 -9.68 14.48
C ILE A 125 -4.32 -8.50 13.62
N THR A 126 -4.20 -7.29 14.18
CA THR A 126 -4.51 -6.02 13.51
C THR A 126 -3.99 -6.00 12.08
N THR A 127 -4.92 -5.95 11.13
CA THR A 127 -4.63 -5.61 9.75
C THR A 127 -3.96 -4.23 9.70
N GLU A 128 -3.01 -4.07 8.78
CA GLU A 128 -2.31 -2.80 8.60
C GLU A 128 -2.73 -2.20 7.27
N THR A 129 -3.21 -0.95 7.29
CA THR A 129 -3.52 -0.23 6.06
C THR A 129 -2.58 0.95 5.93
N TYR A 130 -1.89 1.02 4.79
CA TYR A 130 -1.05 2.14 4.43
C TYR A 130 -1.82 3.04 3.48
N HIS A 131 -1.83 4.32 3.82
CA HIS A 131 -2.63 5.35 3.16
C HIS A 131 -1.70 6.30 2.42
N TYR A 132 -1.72 6.31 1.09
CA TYR A 132 -0.79 7.07 0.26
C TYR A 132 -1.46 8.25 -0.43
N THR A 133 -0.95 9.44 -0.17
CA THR A 133 -1.36 10.69 -0.83
C THR A 133 -0.16 11.40 -1.43
N MET A 134 -0.40 12.23 -2.44
CA MET A 134 0.62 13.12 -3.00
C MET A 134 0.56 14.49 -2.33
N SER A 135 1.71 15.11 -2.08
CA SER A 135 1.78 16.53 -1.72
C SER A 135 1.16 17.39 -2.82
N ALA A 136 0.68 18.59 -2.46
CA ALA A 136 0.03 19.51 -3.40
C ALA A 136 0.94 19.89 -4.60
N ASP A 137 2.26 19.91 -4.39
CA ASP A 137 3.26 20.19 -5.44
C ASP A 137 3.80 18.93 -6.14
N ASN A 138 3.22 17.75 -5.85
CA ASN A 138 3.59 16.44 -6.39
C ASN A 138 5.05 16.00 -6.12
N LYS A 139 5.75 16.64 -5.17
CA LYS A 139 7.15 16.31 -4.84
C LYS A 139 7.30 15.25 -3.77
N GLU A 140 6.26 14.98 -2.98
CA GLU A 140 6.31 14.00 -1.90
C GLU A 140 5.15 13.02 -1.99
N LEU A 141 5.47 11.73 -1.82
CA LEU A 141 4.51 10.69 -1.51
C LEU A 141 4.43 10.58 0.03
N ILE A 142 3.24 10.79 0.58
CA ILE A 142 2.99 10.79 2.03
C ILE A 142 2.24 9.50 2.36
N MET A 143 2.89 8.64 3.15
CA MET A 143 2.32 7.40 3.66
C MET A 143 1.86 7.60 5.10
N LYS A 144 0.58 7.41 5.38
CA LYS A 144 0.00 7.47 6.72
C LYS A 144 -0.33 6.05 7.19
N MET A 145 -0.03 5.77 8.46
CA MET A 145 -0.40 4.54 9.15
C MET A 145 -1.04 4.90 10.48
N THR A 146 -2.02 4.12 10.94
CA THR A 146 -2.60 4.28 12.28
C THR A 146 -2.73 2.92 12.95
N ASN A 147 -2.28 2.82 14.20
CA ASN A 147 -2.45 1.64 15.02
C ASN A 147 -2.72 2.08 16.46
N ASN A 148 -3.76 1.52 17.10
CA ASN A 148 -4.17 1.86 18.47
C ASN A 148 -4.28 3.38 18.74
N GLY A 149 -4.83 4.12 17.78
CA GLY A 149 -4.99 5.58 17.88
C GLY A 149 -3.72 6.40 17.63
N ILE A 150 -2.56 5.78 17.47
CA ILE A 150 -1.29 6.45 17.17
C ILE A 150 -1.15 6.53 15.65
N THR A 151 -1.18 7.75 15.11
CA THR A 151 -0.92 8.00 13.69
C THR A 151 0.54 8.35 13.46
N CYS A 152 1.15 7.69 12.46
CA CYS A 152 2.47 8.00 11.93
C CYS A 152 2.35 8.44 10.46
N LYS A 153 3.19 9.40 10.06
CA LYS A 153 3.35 9.79 8.66
C LYS A 153 4.79 9.61 8.21
N ARG A 154 4.98 9.04 7.03
CA ARG A 154 6.28 8.88 6.37
C ARG A 154 6.27 9.65 5.06
N TYR A 155 7.24 10.52 4.88
CA TYR A 155 7.34 11.40 3.73
C TYR A 155 8.46 10.89 2.82
N PHE A 156 8.11 10.53 1.60
CA PHE A 156 9.04 10.05 0.60
C PHE A 156 9.20 11.11 -0.49
N LYS A 157 10.42 11.60 -0.67
CA LYS A 157 10.72 12.61 -1.68
C LYS A 157 10.84 11.96 -3.05
N ARG A 158 10.13 12.51 -4.03
CA ARG A 158 10.27 12.11 -5.43
C ARG A 158 11.72 12.27 -5.86
N GLN A 159 12.27 11.22 -6.44
CA GLN A 159 13.59 11.23 -7.04
C GLN A 159 13.45 11.73 -8.48
N HIS A 160 14.32 12.64 -8.89
CA HIS A 160 14.46 12.97 -10.30
C HIS A 160 15.12 11.78 -11.00
N SER A 161 14.48 11.29 -12.05
CA SER A 161 15.07 10.35 -13.02
C SER A 161 16.18 11.02 -13.79
#